data_AF-A0A0R1YWV4-F1
#
_entry.id   AF-A0A0R1YWV4-F1
#
_cell.length_a   1.000
_cell.length_b   1.000
_cell.length_c   1.000
_cell.angle_alpha   90.00
_cell.angle_beta   90.00
_cell.angle_gamma   90.00
#
_symmetry.space_group_name_H-M   'P 1'
#
loop_
_entity.id
_entity.type
_entity.pdbx_description
1 polymer ?
#
loop_
_entity_poly.entity_id
_entity_poly.type
_entity_poly.pdbx_seq_one_letter_code
_entity_poly.pdbx_strand_id
1 'polypeptide(L)'
;MFETAFKKTTKYVFTTISSTIKKRKEELNLNRSDILSDESLVSNIINNKRTTKYPNLMSDFNAQDIRENLKFNNLDEMLWGQIKWNVLLKKAINEIYSYKGTDLTMINLHELLFQVLTANVHFAQMRAGLSYDIYPVKVERKKSRTINTVKIEALDELSQRIQFLNAESFQEILVRRFEEEFFGKEFRKFYVRFPKLMQTIFTDILTPLKPTPTDTGMLAYYLTINAYEAFEAESRAWYQDDNRMRNEYARVSTELDTAIGAMQKVHRYEMSLFPQKNG
;
A
#
# COMPACT_ATOMS: atom_id res chain seq x y z
N MET A 1 -4.60 2.78 -23.45
CA MET A 1 -4.47 3.73 -22.32
C MET A 1 -3.46 3.10 -21.37
N PHE A 2 -2.22 3.58 -21.33
CA PHE A 2 -1.18 2.99 -20.47
C PHE A 2 -1.65 3.05 -19.01
N GLU A 3 -1.77 1.91 -18.34
CA GLU A 3 -1.99 1.88 -16.89
C GLU A 3 -0.70 2.36 -16.22
N THR A 4 -0.64 3.66 -15.94
CA THR A 4 0.45 4.24 -15.15
C THR A 4 0.34 3.76 -13.71
N ALA A 5 1.46 3.30 -13.15
CA ALA A 5 1.62 3.01 -11.73
C ALA A 5 1.07 4.14 -10.83
N PHE A 6 0.57 3.79 -9.65
CA PHE A 6 0.04 4.73 -8.66
C PHE A 6 -1.10 5.65 -9.13
N LYS A 7 -1.89 5.25 -10.14
CA LYS A 7 -3.03 6.03 -10.69
C LYS A 7 -4.01 6.52 -9.63
N LYS A 8 -4.40 5.69 -8.64
CA LYS A 8 -5.37 6.10 -7.60
C LYS A 8 -4.73 7.10 -6.64
N THR A 9 -3.47 6.90 -6.31
CA THR A 9 -2.67 7.78 -5.47
C THR A 9 -2.44 9.14 -6.15
N THR A 10 -2.04 9.16 -7.42
CA THR A 10 -1.89 10.38 -8.23
C THR A 10 -3.22 11.12 -8.38
N LYS A 11 -4.32 10.41 -8.64
CA LYS A 11 -5.66 11.00 -8.72
C LYS A 11 -6.04 11.69 -7.41
N TYR A 12 -5.68 11.12 -6.26
CA TYR A 12 -5.96 11.72 -4.97
C TYR A 12 -5.26 13.08 -4.83
N VAL A 13 -3.97 13.17 -5.19
CA VAL A 13 -3.24 14.46 -5.15
C VAL A 13 -3.93 15.51 -6.02
N PHE A 14 -4.27 15.17 -7.26
CA PHE A 14 -4.98 16.10 -8.15
C PHE A 14 -6.36 16.51 -7.64
N THR A 15 -7.10 15.58 -7.03
CA THR A 15 -8.38 15.90 -6.37
C THR A 15 -8.16 16.89 -5.23
N THR A 16 -7.12 16.70 -4.42
CA THR A 16 -6.77 17.62 -3.34
C THR A 16 -6.51 19.02 -3.89
N ILE A 17 -5.63 19.17 -4.88
CA ILE A 17 -5.35 20.45 -5.56
C ILE A 17 -6.64 21.11 -6.06
N SER A 18 -7.45 20.34 -6.79
CA SER A 18 -8.72 20.82 -7.36
C SER A 18 -9.67 21.34 -6.26
N SER A 19 -9.76 20.60 -5.15
CA SER A 19 -10.60 20.96 -4.01
C SER A 19 -10.08 22.18 -3.26
N THR A 20 -8.76 22.33 -3.10
CA THR A 20 -8.12 23.49 -2.48
C THR A 20 -8.45 24.76 -3.26
N ILE A 21 -8.26 24.74 -4.58
CA ILE A 21 -8.54 25.87 -5.47
C ILE A 21 -10.04 26.20 -5.47
N LYS A 22 -10.91 25.18 -5.58
CA LYS A 22 -12.36 25.36 -5.56
C LYS A 22 -12.83 26.01 -4.25
N LYS A 23 -12.38 25.47 -3.12
CA LYS A 23 -12.74 25.97 -1.79
C LYS A 23 -12.26 27.41 -1.62
N ARG A 24 -11.03 27.72 -2.00
CA ARG A 24 -10.48 29.08 -1.88
C ARG A 24 -11.22 30.09 -2.76
N LYS A 25 -11.57 29.72 -3.99
CA LYS A 25 -12.44 30.54 -4.85
C LYS A 25 -13.77 30.84 -4.17
N GLU A 26 -14.41 29.83 -3.57
CA GLU A 26 -15.69 29.99 -2.86
C GLU A 26 -15.54 30.89 -1.62
N GLU A 27 -14.48 30.71 -0.83
CA GLU A 27 -14.16 31.57 0.34
C GLU A 27 -13.98 33.04 -0.05
N LEU A 28 -13.41 33.30 -1.22
CA LEU A 28 -13.18 34.66 -1.73
C LEU A 28 -14.35 35.23 -2.56
N ASN A 29 -15.42 34.45 -2.76
CA ASN A 29 -16.56 34.80 -3.62
C ASN A 29 -16.15 35.23 -5.05
N LEU A 30 -15.12 34.60 -5.60
CA LEU A 30 -14.61 34.92 -6.94
C LEU A 30 -15.34 34.15 -8.04
N ASN A 31 -15.50 34.77 -9.20
CA ASN A 31 -15.87 34.12 -10.45
C ASN A 31 -14.66 33.40 -11.06
N ARG A 32 -14.88 32.61 -12.13
CA ARG A 32 -13.78 31.92 -12.81
C ARG A 32 -12.88 32.89 -13.57
N SER A 33 -13.47 33.92 -14.17
CA SER A 33 -12.79 35.01 -14.87
C SER A 33 -11.84 35.80 -13.97
N ASP A 34 -12.16 35.89 -12.67
CA ASP A 34 -11.31 36.56 -11.69
C ASP A 34 -10.04 35.76 -11.36
N ILE A 35 -9.99 34.47 -11.71
CA ILE A 35 -8.85 33.58 -11.46
C ILE A 35 -7.93 33.52 -12.67
N LEU A 36 -8.49 33.28 -13.85
CA LEU A 36 -7.77 33.29 -15.14
C LEU A 36 -8.74 33.73 -16.24
N SER A 37 -8.22 34.36 -17.29
CA SER A 37 -9.01 34.71 -18.47
C SER A 37 -9.58 33.47 -19.19
N ASP A 38 -8.87 32.34 -19.15
CA ASP A 38 -9.38 31.06 -19.65
C ASP A 38 -10.28 30.38 -18.60
N GLU A 39 -11.56 30.77 -18.56
CA GLU A 39 -12.54 30.18 -17.65
C GLU A 39 -12.72 28.67 -17.85
N SER A 40 -12.51 28.17 -19.07
CA SER A 40 -12.64 26.75 -19.40
C SER A 40 -11.56 25.94 -18.68
N LEU A 41 -10.34 26.46 -18.62
CA LEU A 41 -9.24 25.88 -17.85
C LEU A 41 -9.55 25.88 -16.35
N VAL A 42 -10.01 27.01 -15.80
CA VAL A 42 -10.39 27.09 -14.38
C VAL A 42 -11.47 26.06 -14.06
N SER A 43 -12.47 25.93 -14.93
CA SER A 43 -13.52 24.92 -14.81
C SER A 43 -12.96 23.49 -14.83
N ASN A 44 -11.97 23.21 -15.67
CA ASN A 44 -11.31 21.91 -15.71
C ASN A 44 -10.53 21.63 -14.42
N ILE A 45 -9.81 22.61 -13.90
CA ILE A 45 -9.03 22.50 -12.66
C ILE A 45 -9.94 22.19 -11.47
N ILE A 46 -10.97 23.00 -11.21
CA ILE A 46 -11.86 22.82 -10.05
C ILE A 46 -12.64 21.50 -10.08
N ASN A 47 -12.81 20.92 -11.28
CA ASN A 47 -13.52 19.66 -11.48
C ASN A 47 -12.58 18.45 -11.67
N ASN A 48 -11.27 18.60 -11.44
CA ASN A 48 -10.25 17.56 -11.65
C ASN A 48 -10.33 16.90 -13.06
N LYS A 49 -10.60 17.70 -14.10
CA LYS A 49 -10.67 17.26 -15.49
C LYS A 49 -9.33 17.50 -16.18
N ARG A 50 -8.54 16.44 -16.31
CA ARG A 50 -7.25 16.47 -17.01
C ARG A 50 -7.46 16.32 -18.51
N THR A 51 -6.78 17.14 -19.30
CA THR A 51 -6.80 17.08 -20.78
C THR A 51 -5.43 16.69 -21.30
N THR A 52 -5.31 16.36 -22.60
CA THR A 52 -4.01 16.13 -23.24
C THR A 52 -3.10 17.35 -23.18
N LYS A 53 -3.68 18.57 -23.27
CA LYS A 53 -2.96 19.84 -23.13
C LYS A 53 -2.51 20.10 -21.69
N TYR A 54 -3.32 19.72 -20.70
CA TYR A 54 -3.03 19.94 -19.28
C TYR A 54 -3.09 18.62 -18.49
N PRO A 55 -2.08 17.74 -18.66
CA PRO A 55 -2.03 16.45 -17.96
C PRO A 55 -1.82 16.61 -16.44
N ASN A 56 -1.37 17.77 -15.99
CA ASN A 56 -1.20 18.16 -14.58
C ASN A 56 -2.32 19.09 -14.08
N LEU A 57 -3.48 19.17 -14.74
CA LEU A 57 -4.53 20.20 -14.52
C LEU A 57 -4.14 21.60 -15.00
N MET A 58 -2.90 22.04 -14.80
CA MET A 58 -2.41 23.37 -15.17
C MET A 58 -0.92 23.34 -15.56
N SER A 59 -0.43 24.40 -16.20
CA SER A 59 1.00 24.67 -16.40
C SER A 59 1.57 25.45 -15.19
N ASP A 60 2.89 25.54 -15.08
CA ASP A 60 3.56 26.31 -14.03
C ASP A 60 3.16 27.80 -14.08
N PHE A 61 3.08 28.38 -15.28
CA PHE A 61 2.63 29.76 -15.49
C PHE A 61 1.21 29.97 -14.94
N ASN A 62 0.26 29.12 -15.35
CA ASN A 62 -1.11 29.22 -14.88
C ASN A 62 -1.22 28.97 -13.36
N ALA A 63 -0.37 28.10 -12.80
CA ALA A 63 -0.35 27.84 -11.36
C ALA A 63 0.07 29.09 -10.57
N GLN A 64 1.03 29.86 -11.08
CA GLN A 64 1.47 31.10 -10.46
C GLN A 64 0.38 32.18 -10.47
N ASP A 65 -0.28 32.36 -11.61
CA ASP A 65 -1.40 33.31 -11.74
C ASP A 65 -2.55 32.93 -10.81
N ILE A 66 -2.91 31.64 -10.76
CA ILE A 66 -3.97 31.14 -9.86
C ILE A 66 -3.59 31.41 -8.40
N ARG A 67 -2.33 31.16 -8.00
CA ARG A 67 -1.84 31.41 -6.64
C ARG A 67 -2.04 32.87 -6.24
N GLU A 68 -1.69 33.80 -7.12
CA GLU A 68 -1.81 35.25 -6.89
C GLU A 68 -3.28 35.68 -6.78
N ASN A 69 -4.10 35.28 -7.75
CA ASN A 69 -5.50 35.67 -7.80
C ASN A 69 -6.33 35.04 -6.66
N LEU A 70 -5.95 33.86 -6.19
CA LEU A 70 -6.58 33.19 -5.03
C LEU A 70 -5.90 33.53 -3.68
N LYS A 71 -4.91 34.42 -3.68
CA LYS A 71 -4.24 34.93 -2.47
C LYS A 71 -3.76 33.80 -1.56
N PHE A 72 -3.07 32.81 -2.13
CA PHE A 72 -2.29 31.84 -1.37
C PHE A 72 -0.93 32.46 -0.99
N ASN A 73 -0.37 32.10 0.16
CA ASN A 73 0.91 32.69 0.59
C ASN A 73 2.06 32.22 -0.32
N ASN A 74 2.02 30.95 -0.74
CA ASN A 74 2.98 30.37 -1.67
C ASN A 74 2.34 29.24 -2.51
N LEU A 75 3.08 28.76 -3.51
CA LEU A 75 2.61 27.74 -4.43
C LEU A 75 2.46 26.37 -3.73
N ASP A 76 3.34 26.05 -2.78
CA ASP A 76 3.31 24.78 -2.05
C ASP A 76 2.07 24.66 -1.15
N GLU A 77 1.64 25.75 -0.52
CA GLU A 77 0.39 25.82 0.24
C GLU A 77 -0.81 25.49 -0.67
N MET A 78 -0.86 26.08 -1.87
CA MET A 78 -1.93 25.87 -2.84
C MET A 78 -1.96 24.42 -3.35
N LEU A 79 -0.79 23.87 -3.69
CA LEU A 79 -0.70 22.56 -4.34
C LEU A 79 -0.73 21.41 -3.32
N TRP A 80 -0.02 21.53 -2.21
CA TRP A 80 0.31 20.43 -1.31
C TRP A 80 -0.29 20.56 0.08
N GLY A 81 -0.62 21.79 0.52
CA GLY A 81 -0.96 22.09 1.91
C GLY A 81 -2.20 21.35 2.47
N GLN A 82 -3.06 20.82 1.59
CA GLN A 82 -4.27 20.08 1.99
C GLN A 82 -4.12 18.55 1.86
N ILE A 83 -2.93 18.05 1.54
CA ILE A 83 -2.69 16.60 1.43
C ILE A 83 -2.75 15.97 2.83
N LYS A 84 -3.65 15.00 2.99
CA LYS A 84 -3.66 14.14 4.19
C LYS A 84 -2.71 12.97 3.95
N TRP A 85 -1.49 13.08 4.46
CA TRP A 85 -0.40 12.14 4.18
C TRP A 85 -0.70 10.69 4.58
N ASN A 86 -1.38 10.47 5.69
CA ASN A 86 -1.87 9.14 6.09
C ASN A 86 -2.83 8.53 5.06
N VAL A 87 -3.72 9.33 4.46
CA VAL A 87 -4.65 8.89 3.41
C VAL A 87 -3.90 8.60 2.12
N LEU A 88 -2.91 9.42 1.76
CA LEU A 88 -2.05 9.22 0.59
C LEU A 88 -1.29 7.88 0.72
N LEU A 89 -0.62 7.67 1.86
CA LEU A 89 0.13 6.45 2.15
C LEU A 89 -0.77 5.22 2.10
N LYS A 90 -1.92 5.26 2.78
CA LYS A 90 -2.90 4.16 2.75
C LYS A 90 -3.39 3.85 1.34
N LYS A 91 -3.57 4.86 0.49
CA LYS A 91 -3.94 4.65 -0.92
C LYS A 91 -2.82 3.97 -1.69
N ALA A 92 -1.58 4.39 -1.51
CA ALA A 92 -0.41 3.82 -2.16
C ALA A 92 -0.21 2.35 -1.78
N ILE A 93 -0.22 2.03 -0.48
CA ILE A 93 -0.14 0.64 0.02
C ILE A 93 -1.25 -0.22 -0.56
N ASN A 94 -2.50 0.26 -0.57
CA ASN A 94 -3.62 -0.49 -1.12
C ASN A 94 -3.52 -0.69 -2.64
N GLU A 95 -2.94 0.26 -3.35
CA GLU A 95 -2.73 0.16 -4.79
C GLU A 95 -1.68 -0.88 -5.14
N ILE A 96 -0.58 -0.98 -4.36
CA ILE A 96 0.41 -2.05 -4.47
C ILE A 96 -0.21 -3.40 -4.08
N TYR A 97 -0.86 -3.48 -2.90
CA TYR A 97 -1.43 -4.71 -2.37
C TYR A 97 -2.47 -5.34 -3.30
N SER A 98 -3.30 -4.53 -3.96
CA SER A 98 -4.37 -5.00 -4.84
C SER A 98 -3.98 -4.99 -6.32
N TYR A 99 -2.70 -4.84 -6.63
CA TYR A 99 -2.22 -4.79 -8.01
C TYR A 99 -2.45 -6.13 -8.73
N LYS A 100 -3.02 -6.07 -9.94
CA LYS A 100 -3.29 -7.23 -10.82
C LYS A 100 -3.02 -6.93 -12.30
N GLY A 101 -2.31 -5.84 -12.59
CA GLY A 101 -2.01 -5.40 -13.95
C GLY A 101 -0.69 -6.02 -14.47
N THR A 102 -0.18 -5.46 -15.57
CA THR A 102 1.01 -5.98 -16.28
C THR A 102 2.25 -5.09 -16.18
N ASP A 103 2.22 -4.00 -15.41
CA ASP A 103 3.37 -3.13 -15.17
C ASP A 103 4.38 -3.86 -14.28
N LEU A 104 5.55 -4.19 -14.85
CA LEU A 104 6.57 -4.99 -14.19
C LEU A 104 7.04 -4.37 -12.85
N THR A 105 7.14 -3.04 -12.78
CA THR A 105 7.55 -2.35 -11.56
C THR A 105 6.52 -2.52 -10.46
N MET A 106 5.23 -2.38 -10.78
CA MET A 106 4.16 -2.63 -9.83
C MET A 106 4.02 -4.10 -9.43
N ILE A 107 4.28 -5.05 -10.34
CA ILE A 107 4.37 -6.48 -10.02
C ILE A 107 5.49 -6.71 -8.99
N ASN A 108 6.68 -6.17 -9.24
CA ASN A 108 7.82 -6.32 -8.34
C ASN A 108 7.54 -5.69 -6.96
N LEU A 109 6.91 -4.52 -6.92
CA LEU A 109 6.49 -3.89 -5.66
C LEU A 109 5.42 -4.70 -4.92
N HIS A 110 4.48 -5.29 -5.66
CA HIS A 110 3.46 -6.18 -5.10
C HIS A 110 4.10 -7.40 -4.43
N GLU A 111 4.98 -8.09 -5.15
CA GLU A 111 5.69 -9.25 -4.62
C GLU A 111 6.60 -8.88 -3.45
N LEU A 112 7.30 -7.76 -3.53
CA LEU A 112 8.14 -7.27 -2.44
C LEU A 112 7.31 -6.96 -1.19
N LEU A 113 6.17 -6.28 -1.34
CA LEU A 113 5.26 -6.03 -0.22
C LEU A 113 4.78 -7.36 0.40
N PHE A 114 4.36 -8.33 -0.41
CA PHE A 114 3.90 -9.63 0.09
C PHE A 114 5.03 -10.40 0.81
N GLN A 115 6.26 -10.35 0.28
CA GLN A 115 7.44 -10.93 0.95
C GLN A 115 7.66 -10.28 2.31
N VAL A 116 7.69 -8.95 2.39
CA VAL A 116 7.89 -8.24 3.66
C VAL A 116 6.78 -8.54 4.67
N LEU A 117 5.52 -8.59 4.22
CA LEU A 117 4.38 -8.92 5.09
C LEU A 117 4.40 -10.37 5.58
N THR A 118 5.13 -11.26 4.90
CA THR A 118 5.29 -12.67 5.34
C THR A 118 6.09 -12.79 6.64
N ALA A 119 6.77 -11.73 7.10
CA ALA A 119 7.34 -11.72 8.45
C ALA A 119 6.27 -11.88 9.54
N ASN A 120 5.04 -11.41 9.30
CA ASN A 120 3.92 -11.65 10.19
C ASN A 120 3.39 -13.08 10.01
N VAL A 121 3.37 -13.87 11.08
CA VAL A 121 2.97 -15.29 11.01
C VAL A 121 1.54 -15.50 10.50
N HIS A 122 0.57 -14.67 10.91
CA HIS A 122 -0.80 -14.82 10.41
C HIS A 122 -0.89 -14.51 8.92
N PHE A 123 -0.16 -13.51 8.45
CA PHE A 123 -0.08 -13.19 7.02
C PHE A 123 0.63 -14.28 6.23
N ALA A 124 1.69 -14.87 6.78
CA ALA A 124 2.38 -16.02 6.19
C ALA A 124 1.41 -17.19 5.97
N GLN A 125 0.66 -17.57 7.01
CA GLN A 125 -0.37 -18.60 6.91
C GLN A 125 -1.44 -18.25 5.85
N MET A 126 -1.90 -16.99 5.85
CA MET A 126 -2.86 -16.49 4.86
C MET A 126 -2.33 -16.61 3.44
N ARG A 127 -1.08 -16.19 3.21
CA ARG A 127 -0.42 -16.26 1.90
C ARG A 127 -0.24 -17.69 1.43
N ALA A 128 0.16 -18.60 2.32
CA ALA A 128 0.27 -20.02 2.00
C ALA A 128 -1.08 -20.58 1.55
N GLY A 129 -2.15 -20.30 2.29
CA GLY A 129 -3.49 -20.78 1.95
C GLY A 129 -4.08 -20.17 0.68
N LEU A 130 -3.68 -18.95 0.30
CA LEU A 130 -4.00 -18.37 -1.02
C LEU A 130 -3.21 -19.05 -2.15
N SER A 131 -1.98 -19.49 -1.90
CA SER A 131 -1.12 -20.13 -2.90
C SER A 131 -1.64 -21.52 -3.31
N TYR A 132 -2.29 -22.23 -2.38
CA TYR A 132 -2.89 -23.56 -2.62
C TYR A 132 -4.39 -23.51 -2.96
N ASP A 133 -5.02 -22.33 -3.02
CA ASP A 133 -6.50 -22.16 -3.12
C ASP A 133 -7.31 -22.89 -2.02
N ILE A 134 -6.66 -23.24 -0.91
CA ILE A 134 -7.26 -24.02 0.18
C ILE A 134 -8.04 -23.13 1.17
N TYR A 135 -8.01 -21.79 1.06
CA TYR A 135 -8.62 -20.89 2.05
C TYR A 135 -10.12 -21.19 2.28
N PRO A 136 -10.49 -21.97 3.32
CA PRO A 136 -11.76 -22.66 3.36
C PRO A 136 -12.71 -21.82 4.18
N VAL A 137 -13.31 -20.83 3.54
CA VAL A 137 -14.44 -20.14 4.13
C VAL A 137 -15.59 -20.22 3.15
N LYS A 138 -16.53 -21.11 3.44
CA LYS A 138 -17.76 -21.36 2.67
C LYS A 138 -18.65 -20.11 2.48
N VAL A 139 -18.29 -18.98 3.11
CA VAL A 139 -19.02 -17.71 3.07
C VAL A 139 -18.06 -16.57 2.72
N GLU A 140 -18.17 -16.02 1.51
CA GLU A 140 -17.33 -14.94 0.98
C GLU A 140 -17.19 -13.74 1.93
N ARG A 141 -18.29 -13.38 2.63
CA ARG A 141 -18.27 -12.28 3.61
C ARG A 141 -17.37 -12.55 4.81
N LYS A 142 -17.34 -13.79 5.32
CA LYS A 142 -16.44 -14.18 6.42
C LYS A 142 -14.99 -14.24 5.92
N LYS A 143 -14.76 -14.75 4.70
CA LYS A 143 -13.44 -14.78 4.03
C LYS A 143 -12.84 -13.37 3.94
N SER A 144 -13.63 -12.41 3.46
CA SER A 144 -13.21 -11.02 3.30
C SER A 144 -12.88 -10.33 4.63
N ARG A 145 -13.65 -10.59 5.70
CA ARG A 145 -13.36 -10.05 7.02
C ARG A 145 -12.03 -10.56 7.57
N THR A 146 -11.82 -11.88 7.57
CA THR A 146 -10.58 -12.49 8.06
C THR A 146 -9.35 -11.99 7.29
N ILE A 147 -9.42 -11.96 5.96
CA ILE A 147 -8.33 -11.44 5.12
C ILE A 147 -8.01 -9.98 5.47
N ASN A 148 -9.03 -9.15 5.68
CA ASN A 148 -8.81 -7.76 6.04
C ASN A 148 -8.20 -7.60 7.44
N THR A 149 -8.60 -8.42 8.42
CA THR A 149 -8.00 -8.41 9.75
C THR A 149 -6.52 -8.76 9.68
N VAL A 150 -6.17 -9.89 9.06
CA VAL A 150 -4.77 -10.33 8.91
C VAL A 150 -3.94 -9.30 8.14
N LYS A 151 -4.51 -8.71 7.08
CA LYS A 151 -3.85 -7.62 6.35
C LYS A 151 -3.56 -6.41 7.24
N ILE A 152 -4.51 -5.98 8.07
CA ILE A 152 -4.33 -4.84 8.97
C ILE A 152 -3.22 -5.15 9.98
N GLU A 153 -3.27 -6.31 10.64
CA GLU A 153 -2.24 -6.76 11.59
C GLU A 153 -0.84 -6.71 10.97
N ALA A 154 -0.68 -7.27 9.75
CA ALA A 154 0.61 -7.29 9.06
C ALA A 154 1.10 -5.89 8.64
N LEU A 155 0.18 -4.99 8.28
CA LEU A 155 0.53 -3.60 7.94
C LEU A 155 0.90 -2.77 9.17
N ASP A 156 0.28 -3.04 10.31
CA ASP A 156 0.63 -2.40 11.58
C ASP A 156 2.03 -2.86 12.03
N GLU A 157 2.33 -4.15 11.93
CA GLU A 157 3.67 -4.70 12.16
C GLU A 157 4.72 -4.10 11.21
N LEU A 158 4.41 -4.03 9.90
CA LEU A 158 5.28 -3.37 8.93
C LEU A 158 5.60 -1.92 9.35
N SER A 159 4.59 -1.19 9.80
CA SER A 159 4.75 0.21 10.23
C SER A 159 5.69 0.32 11.43
N GLN A 160 5.58 -0.60 12.41
CA GLN A 160 6.47 -0.66 13.57
C GLN A 160 7.91 -0.99 13.16
N ARG A 161 8.11 -1.96 12.27
CA ARG A 161 9.44 -2.35 11.76
C ARG A 161 10.11 -1.21 10.98
N ILE A 162 9.36 -0.50 10.14
CA ILE A 162 9.87 0.69 9.43
C ILE A 162 10.33 1.74 10.43
N GLN A 163 9.49 2.05 11.43
CA GLN A 163 9.82 3.05 12.44
C GLN A 163 11.04 2.68 13.26
N PHE A 164 11.16 1.42 13.65
CA PHE A 164 12.32 0.90 14.38
C PHE A 164 13.61 1.03 13.57
N LEU A 165 13.58 0.65 12.29
CA LEU A 165 14.78 0.66 11.43
C LEU A 165 15.22 2.08 11.05
N ASN A 166 14.29 3.01 10.84
CA ASN A 166 14.58 4.33 10.29
C ASN A 166 14.56 5.45 11.33
N ALA A 167 14.11 5.18 12.57
CA ALA A 167 13.76 6.20 13.57
C ALA A 167 12.69 7.23 13.12
N GLU A 168 12.12 7.04 11.93
CA GLU A 168 11.06 7.83 11.31
C GLU A 168 9.89 6.90 10.93
N SER A 169 8.65 7.34 11.14
CA SER A 169 7.48 6.63 10.62
C SER A 169 7.46 6.65 9.08
N PHE A 170 6.77 5.67 8.49
CA PHE A 170 6.61 5.62 7.02
C PHE A 170 5.95 6.90 6.47
N GLN A 171 5.04 7.50 7.24
CA GLN A 171 4.43 8.77 6.84
C GLN A 171 5.46 9.90 6.79
N GLU A 172 6.33 10.03 7.80
CA GLU A 172 7.36 11.07 7.87
C GLU A 172 8.36 10.92 6.70
N ILE A 173 8.80 9.70 6.41
CA ILE A 173 9.68 9.44 5.26
C ILE A 173 9.01 9.85 3.95
N LEU A 174 7.72 9.50 3.77
CA LEU A 174 6.96 9.88 2.58
C LEU A 174 6.87 11.40 2.43
N VAL A 175 6.56 12.12 3.51
CA VAL A 175 6.47 13.59 3.51
C VAL A 175 7.81 14.19 3.12
N ARG A 176 8.88 13.83 3.84
CA ARG A 176 10.22 14.38 3.60
C ARG A 176 10.69 14.16 2.16
N ARG A 177 10.55 12.94 1.64
CA ARG A 177 10.94 12.61 0.25
C ARG A 177 10.07 13.33 -0.78
N PHE A 178 8.80 13.58 -0.48
CA PHE A 178 7.93 14.37 -1.34
C PHE A 178 8.34 15.84 -1.36
N GLU A 179 8.61 16.42 -0.19
CA GLU A 179 9.08 17.80 -0.05
C GLU A 179 10.40 18.01 -0.79
N GLU A 180 11.37 17.12 -0.59
CA GLU A 180 12.64 17.10 -1.32
C GLU A 180 12.44 17.10 -2.83
N GLU A 181 11.43 16.39 -3.36
CA GLU A 181 11.22 16.22 -4.80
C GLU A 181 10.35 17.33 -5.43
N PHE A 182 9.43 17.95 -4.67
CA PHE A 182 8.41 18.83 -5.25
C PHE A 182 8.34 20.24 -4.66
N PHE A 183 8.80 20.49 -3.44
CA PHE A 183 8.67 21.82 -2.83
C PHE A 183 9.64 22.80 -3.48
N GLY A 184 9.16 24.02 -3.76
CA GLY A 184 9.92 25.05 -4.46
C GLY A 184 10.35 24.68 -5.89
N LYS A 185 9.83 23.59 -6.47
CA LYS A 185 10.17 23.09 -7.80
C LYS A 185 9.00 23.24 -8.77
N GLU A 186 9.30 23.23 -10.06
CA GLU A 186 8.28 23.23 -11.11
C GLU A 186 7.34 22.02 -10.98
N PHE A 187 6.04 22.27 -11.16
CA PHE A 187 4.97 21.28 -11.22
C PHE A 187 4.97 20.48 -12.53
N ARG A 188 5.85 20.85 -13.47
CA ARG A 188 6.06 20.15 -14.73
C ARG A 188 6.29 18.66 -14.55
N LYS A 189 5.59 17.87 -15.39
CA LYS A 189 5.66 16.40 -15.43
C LYS A 189 5.35 15.70 -14.09
N PHE A 190 4.65 16.35 -13.15
CA PHE A 190 4.21 15.72 -11.90
C PHE A 190 3.56 14.33 -12.11
N TYR A 191 2.66 14.18 -13.08
CA TYR A 191 2.01 12.89 -13.40
C TYR A 191 2.97 11.74 -13.76
N VAL A 192 4.22 12.05 -14.11
CA VAL A 192 5.29 11.07 -14.39
C VAL A 192 6.23 10.94 -13.19
N ARG A 193 6.67 12.08 -12.63
CA ARG A 193 7.65 12.14 -11.54
C ARG A 193 7.11 11.54 -10.25
N PHE A 194 5.84 11.82 -9.92
CA PHE A 194 5.24 11.37 -8.67
C PHE A 194 5.10 9.84 -8.59
N PRO A 195 4.55 9.12 -9.59
CA PRO A 195 4.59 7.66 -9.60
C PRO A 195 6.00 7.09 -9.44
N LYS A 196 7.00 7.68 -10.10
CA LYS A 196 8.39 7.24 -10.00
C LYS A 196 8.96 7.44 -8.58
N LEU A 197 8.69 8.60 -7.96
CA LEU A 197 9.05 8.84 -6.56
C LEU A 197 8.43 7.78 -5.65
N MET A 198 7.13 7.49 -5.81
CA MET A 198 6.45 6.47 -5.01
C MET A 198 7.11 5.10 -5.19
N GLN A 199 7.47 4.72 -6.42
CA GLN A 199 8.19 3.46 -6.67
C GLN A 199 9.52 3.43 -5.89
N THR A 200 10.34 4.48 -6.01
CA THR A 200 11.62 4.58 -5.29
C THR A 200 11.43 4.50 -3.78
N ILE A 201 10.52 5.29 -3.21
CA ILE A 201 10.25 5.28 -1.75
C ILE A 201 9.88 3.87 -1.28
N PHE A 202 8.95 3.21 -1.95
CA PHE A 202 8.52 1.87 -1.55
C PHE A 202 9.62 0.82 -1.74
N THR A 203 10.38 0.86 -2.83
CA THR A 203 11.51 -0.04 -3.04
C THR A 203 12.57 0.15 -1.96
N ASP A 204 12.97 1.39 -1.69
CA ASP A 204 14.01 1.71 -0.70
C ASP A 204 13.62 1.28 0.71
N ILE A 205 12.34 1.45 1.08
CA ILE A 205 11.85 1.12 2.43
C ILE A 205 11.58 -0.37 2.60
N LEU A 206 11.04 -1.04 1.58
CA LEU A 206 10.64 -2.45 1.70
C LEU A 206 11.81 -3.41 1.49
N THR A 207 12.79 -3.07 0.65
CA THR A 207 13.92 -3.98 0.32
C THR A 207 14.70 -4.43 1.56
N PRO A 208 15.09 -3.54 2.50
CA PRO A 208 15.81 -3.93 3.71
C PRO A 208 14.98 -4.77 4.69
N LEU A 209 13.65 -4.78 4.54
CA LEU A 209 12.73 -5.48 5.43
C LEU A 209 12.35 -6.88 4.94
N LYS A 210 12.92 -7.32 3.81
CA LYS A 210 12.70 -8.65 3.27
C LYS A 210 13.12 -9.70 4.31
N PRO A 211 12.23 -10.63 4.68
CA PRO A 211 12.56 -11.60 5.70
C PRO A 211 13.61 -12.60 5.18
N THR A 212 14.46 -13.09 6.09
CA THR A 212 15.37 -14.19 5.80
C THR A 212 14.60 -15.51 5.78
N PRO A 213 15.12 -16.57 5.12
CA PRO A 213 14.46 -17.89 5.14
C PRO A 213 14.26 -18.48 6.54
N THR A 214 15.05 -18.03 7.52
CA THR A 214 14.99 -18.47 8.92
C THR A 214 14.09 -17.61 9.80
N ASP A 215 13.52 -16.52 9.27
CA ASP A 215 12.61 -15.68 10.05
C ASP A 215 11.34 -16.45 10.41
N THR A 216 10.81 -16.19 11.62
CA THR A 216 9.63 -16.89 12.18
C THR A 216 8.45 -16.93 11.21
N GLY A 217 8.15 -15.82 10.54
CA GLY A 217 7.09 -15.76 9.54
C GLY A 217 7.36 -16.60 8.28
N MET A 218 8.61 -16.67 7.81
CA MET A 218 8.98 -17.52 6.67
C MET A 218 8.95 -19.01 7.02
N LEU A 219 9.41 -19.38 8.22
CA LEU A 219 9.28 -20.74 8.72
C LEU A 219 7.80 -21.15 8.84
N ALA A 220 6.96 -20.27 9.37
CA ALA A 220 5.53 -20.50 9.43
C ALA A 220 4.88 -20.65 8.05
N TYR A 221 5.31 -19.85 7.05
CA TYR A 221 4.86 -19.99 5.67
C TYR A 221 5.14 -21.39 5.12
N TYR A 222 6.37 -21.88 5.23
CA TYR A 222 6.75 -23.21 4.74
C TYR A 222 6.09 -24.35 5.51
N LEU A 223 5.99 -24.25 6.83
CA LEU A 223 5.25 -25.23 7.64
C LEU A 223 3.78 -25.30 7.24
N THR A 224 3.17 -24.16 6.94
CA THR A 224 1.77 -24.10 6.49
C THR A 224 1.60 -24.74 5.11
N ILE A 225 2.54 -24.53 4.19
CA ILE A 225 2.56 -25.22 2.90
C ILE A 225 2.62 -26.73 3.10
N ASN A 226 3.57 -27.21 3.91
CA ASN A 226 3.74 -28.64 4.17
C ASN A 226 2.49 -29.25 4.84
N ALA A 227 1.80 -28.49 5.70
CA ALA A 227 0.56 -28.93 6.34
C ALA A 227 -0.56 -29.13 5.30
N TYR A 228 -0.68 -28.21 4.32
CA TYR A 228 -1.63 -28.36 3.23
C TYR A 228 -1.32 -29.56 2.33
N GLU A 229 -0.04 -29.78 2.00
CA GLU A 229 0.37 -30.95 1.21
C GLU A 229 0.09 -32.26 1.94
N ALA A 230 0.37 -32.32 3.25
CA ALA A 230 0.05 -33.48 4.08
C ALA A 230 -1.46 -33.74 4.13
N PHE A 231 -2.28 -32.68 4.25
CA PHE A 231 -3.73 -32.80 4.23
C PHE A 231 -4.27 -33.30 2.88
N GLU A 232 -3.75 -32.81 1.76
CA GLU A 232 -4.10 -33.34 0.45
C GLU A 232 -3.70 -34.81 0.29
N ALA A 233 -2.52 -35.19 0.78
CA ALA A 233 -2.05 -36.56 0.72
C ALA A 233 -2.90 -37.50 1.61
N GLU A 234 -3.31 -37.04 2.79
CA GLU A 234 -4.30 -37.74 3.63
C GLU A 234 -5.61 -37.97 2.87
N SER A 235 -6.13 -36.92 2.22
CA SER A 235 -7.38 -37.02 1.45
C SER A 235 -7.25 -38.00 0.29
N ARG A 236 -6.11 -38.03 -0.41
CA ARG A 236 -5.86 -39.02 -1.48
C ARG A 236 -5.75 -40.45 -0.94
N ALA A 237 -5.09 -40.65 0.19
CA ALA A 237 -5.00 -41.96 0.84
C ALA A 237 -6.38 -42.49 1.26
N TRP A 238 -7.29 -41.60 1.66
CA TRP A 238 -8.69 -41.94 1.96
C TRP A 238 -9.41 -42.52 0.73
N TYR A 239 -9.22 -41.95 -0.46
CA TYR A 239 -9.80 -42.50 -1.70
C TYR A 239 -9.19 -43.83 -2.15
N GLN A 240 -8.01 -44.18 -1.63
CA GLN A 240 -7.27 -45.40 -1.98
C GLN A 240 -7.43 -46.51 -0.92
N ASP A 241 -8.26 -46.29 0.11
CA ASP A 241 -8.43 -47.19 1.27
C ASP A 241 -7.11 -47.53 2.01
N ASP A 242 -6.07 -46.69 1.90
CA ASP A 242 -4.80 -46.88 2.60
C ASP A 242 -4.85 -46.26 4.00
N ASN A 243 -5.40 -47.02 4.95
CA ASN A 243 -5.52 -46.60 6.34
C ASN A 243 -4.18 -46.32 7.03
N ARG A 244 -3.08 -46.96 6.59
CA ARG A 244 -1.75 -46.73 7.18
C ARG A 244 -1.22 -45.37 6.77
N MET A 245 -1.25 -45.07 5.48
CA MET A 245 -0.81 -43.76 4.98
C MET A 245 -1.69 -42.64 5.52
N ARG A 246 -3.01 -42.84 5.60
CA ARG A 246 -3.93 -41.86 6.19
C ARG A 246 -3.54 -41.48 7.62
N ASN A 247 -3.33 -42.46 8.49
CA ASN A 247 -2.98 -42.21 9.88
C ASN A 247 -1.64 -41.48 10.02
N GLU A 248 -0.68 -41.78 9.14
CA GLU A 248 0.63 -41.13 9.14
C GLU A 248 0.52 -39.66 8.70
N TYR A 249 -0.23 -39.35 7.64
CA TYR A 249 -0.44 -37.96 7.21
C TYR A 249 -1.24 -37.14 8.23
N ALA A 250 -2.25 -37.73 8.89
CA ALA A 250 -2.98 -37.06 9.95
C ALA A 250 -2.08 -36.70 11.15
N ARG A 251 -1.15 -37.60 11.52
CA ARG A 251 -0.14 -37.35 12.55
C ARG A 251 0.79 -36.20 12.15
N VAL A 252 1.33 -36.23 10.94
CA VAL A 252 2.20 -35.18 10.40
C VAL A 252 1.49 -33.82 10.36
N SER A 253 0.23 -33.77 9.90
CA SER A 253 -0.56 -32.53 9.89
C SER A 253 -0.71 -31.93 11.29
N THR A 254 -0.98 -32.78 12.29
CA THR A 254 -1.14 -32.35 13.69
C THR A 254 0.17 -31.81 14.28
N GLU A 255 1.31 -32.45 13.96
CA GLU A 255 2.64 -31.99 14.37
C GLU A 255 2.98 -30.62 13.73
N LEU A 256 2.65 -30.44 12.45
CA LEU A 256 2.87 -29.18 11.74
C LEU A 256 2.00 -28.05 12.31
N ASP A 257 0.73 -28.30 12.61
CA ASP A 257 -0.15 -27.33 13.27
C ASP A 257 0.39 -26.90 14.65
N THR A 258 0.93 -27.86 15.41
CA THR A 258 1.56 -27.59 16.70
C THR A 258 2.81 -26.70 16.54
N ALA A 259 3.65 -26.97 15.53
CA ALA A 259 4.83 -26.18 15.23
C ALA A 259 4.46 -24.74 14.80
N ILE A 260 3.41 -24.57 13.99
CA ILE A 260 2.91 -23.25 13.58
C ILE A 260 2.40 -22.46 14.81
N GLY A 261 1.68 -23.12 15.72
CA GLY A 261 1.25 -22.51 16.98
C GLY A 261 2.42 -22.08 17.88
N ALA A 262 3.54 -22.80 17.84
CA ALA A 262 4.78 -22.38 18.51
C ALA A 262 5.40 -21.14 17.83
N MET A 263 5.44 -21.08 16.49
CA MET A 263 5.91 -19.90 15.75
C MET A 263 5.10 -18.65 16.09
N GLN A 264 3.78 -18.76 16.23
CA GLN A 264 2.93 -17.64 16.67
C GLN A 264 3.28 -17.14 18.08
N LYS A 265 3.74 -18.01 18.98
CA LYS A 265 4.17 -17.62 20.33
C LYS A 265 5.52 -16.89 20.27
N VAL A 266 6.47 -17.43 19.50
CA VAL A 266 7.78 -16.80 19.28
C VAL A 266 7.60 -15.41 18.64
N HIS A 267 6.79 -15.33 17.59
CA HIS A 267 6.48 -14.06 16.91
C HIS A 267 5.92 -13.00 17.86
N ARG A 268 4.97 -13.38 18.73
CA ARG A 268 4.43 -12.45 19.73
C ARG A 268 5.49 -11.94 20.70
N TYR A 269 6.44 -12.79 21.07
CA TYR A 269 7.57 -12.39 21.90
C TYR A 269 8.51 -11.44 21.12
N GLU A 270 8.89 -11.77 19.89
CA GLU A 270 9.70 -10.90 19.03
C GLU A 270 9.06 -9.51 18.86
N MET A 271 7.74 -9.49 18.64
CA MET A 271 6.99 -8.24 18.52
C MET A 271 6.94 -7.42 19.81
N SER A 272 7.01 -8.07 20.98
CA SER A 272 7.08 -7.38 22.27
C SER A 272 8.40 -6.65 22.52
N LEU A 273 9.44 -6.98 21.75
CA LEU A 273 10.76 -6.34 21.85
C LEU A 273 10.81 -4.99 21.12
N PHE A 274 9.87 -4.71 20.21
CA PHE A 274 9.79 -3.39 19.59
C PHE A 274 9.32 -2.35 20.62
N PRO A 275 9.94 -1.16 20.68
CA PRO A 275 9.51 -0.11 21.59
C PRO A 275 8.06 0.26 21.29
N GLN A 276 7.15 -0.02 22.22
CA GLN A 276 5.80 0.50 22.12
C GLN A 276 5.85 1.98 22.51
N LYS A 277 5.58 2.90 21.58
CA LYS A 277 5.24 4.27 21.98
C LYS A 277 3.94 4.19 22.77
N ASN A 278 4.00 4.54 24.05
CA ASN A 278 2.82 5.04 24.75
C ASN A 278 2.29 6.22 23.91
N GLY A 279 1.03 6.11 23.49
CA GLY A 279 0.34 7.12 22.67
C GLY A 279 0.30 8.49 23.33
#